data_AF-A0A9E5GIG8-F1
#
_entry.id   AF-A0A9E5GIG8-F1
#
_cell.length_a   1.000
_cell.length_b   1.000
_cell.length_c   1.000
_cell.angle_alpha   90.00
_cell.angle_beta   90.00
_cell.angle_gamma   90.00
#
_symmetry.space_group_name_H-M   'P 1'
#
loop_
_entity.id
_entity.type
_entity.pdbx_description
1 polymer ?
#
loop_
_entity_poly.entity_id
_entity_poly.type
_entity_poly.pdbx_seq_one_letter_code
_entity_poly.pdbx_strand_id
1 'polypeptide(L)'
;MESSVFLDRGTDNRHHKTTMRLNIFQRRPKKPLLAPEHKTVHTHKIETLKAGRLASLALDFTSRLIEQFGPRLSTSENAHKAAGQIEQEYRKFCDYTQSSPVAVDMNIHRLPLKVVPIIYLVILVFLFFGLPYLGFILFSLYCYYVYRVLYLYKPFSYKKQQKKQGVNVHGILDPSEEVKQTIVFTAHHDSAPLYSYNQLDRLTYAKKVLLPIALFVLSGILSFLQVLVEIMARTLLLPNMPSLVLALLHLL
;
A
#
# COMPACT_ATOMS: atom_id res chain seq x y z
N MET A 1 -3.71 8.28 -35.85
CA MET A 1 -4.69 8.19 -34.74
C MET A 1 -4.17 7.13 -33.78
N GLU A 2 -3.17 7.51 -32.98
CA GLU A 2 -2.46 6.62 -32.06
C GLU A 2 -2.61 7.16 -30.64
N SER A 3 -3.09 6.33 -29.74
CA SER A 3 -3.13 6.59 -28.30
C SER A 3 -1.73 6.39 -27.74
N SER A 4 -0.93 7.46 -27.72
CA SER A 4 0.32 7.49 -26.98
C SER A 4 0.00 7.51 -25.48
N VAL A 5 0.01 6.33 -24.87
CA VAL A 5 0.07 6.15 -23.42
C VAL A 5 1.24 6.98 -22.91
N PHE A 6 0.96 7.92 -21.98
CA PHE A 6 1.88 8.89 -21.36
C PHE A 6 3.06 8.25 -20.56
N LEU A 7 3.28 6.95 -20.71
CA LEU A 7 4.45 6.27 -20.21
C LEU A 7 5.27 5.82 -21.43
N ASP A 8 6.26 6.64 -21.73
CA ASP A 8 7.38 6.40 -22.63
C ASP A 8 7.75 4.91 -22.72
N ARG A 9 7.58 4.33 -23.91
CA ARG A 9 7.98 2.95 -24.25
C ARG A 9 9.48 2.83 -24.56
N GLY A 10 10.28 3.88 -24.35
CA GLY A 10 11.69 3.93 -24.76
C GLY A 10 12.73 3.61 -23.69
N THR A 11 12.39 3.49 -22.40
CA THR A 11 13.39 3.18 -21.37
C THR A 11 13.12 1.83 -20.72
N ASP A 12 13.76 0.79 -21.28
CA ASP A 12 14.01 -0.49 -20.62
C ASP A 12 15.00 -0.28 -19.45
N ASN A 13 14.65 0.60 -18.51
CA ASN A 13 15.31 0.70 -17.23
C ASN A 13 14.76 -0.42 -16.35
N ARG A 14 15.36 -1.60 -16.52
CA ARG A 14 15.28 -2.71 -15.57
C ARG A 14 15.32 -2.14 -14.14
N HIS A 15 14.20 -2.23 -13.42
CA HIS A 15 14.09 -1.88 -12.01
C HIS A 15 14.90 -2.85 -11.13
N HIS A 16 16.22 -2.86 -11.29
CA HIS A 16 17.15 -3.72 -10.57
C HIS A 16 17.91 -2.99 -9.46
N LYS A 17 17.63 -1.71 -9.17
CA LYS A 17 18.31 -0.94 -8.12
C LYS A 17 17.40 -0.04 -7.28
N THR A 18 16.16 -0.45 -7.00
CA THR A 18 15.32 0.19 -5.97
C THR A 18 15.30 -0.62 -4.66
N THR A 19 16.44 -1.22 -4.28
CA THR A 19 16.70 -1.41 -2.85
C THR A 19 16.98 -0.04 -2.26
N MET A 20 16.09 0.47 -1.41
CA MET A 20 16.42 1.56 -0.48
C MET A 20 17.67 1.13 0.29
N ARG A 21 18.85 1.59 -0.12
CA ARG A 21 20.01 1.61 0.75
C ARG A 21 19.75 2.73 1.73
N LEU A 22 19.32 2.37 2.94
CA LEU A 22 19.33 3.27 4.10
C LEU A 22 20.80 3.60 4.42
N ASN A 23 21.38 4.53 3.67
CA ASN A 23 22.68 5.10 3.96
C ASN A 23 22.47 6.14 5.06
N ILE A 24 22.60 5.70 6.31
CA ILE A 24 22.40 6.50 7.54
C ILE A 24 23.37 7.70 7.62
N PHE A 25 24.40 7.74 6.77
CA PHE A 25 25.49 8.74 6.81
C PHE A 25 25.69 9.59 5.55
N GLN A 26 24.76 9.60 4.59
CA GLN A 26 24.88 10.54 3.46
C GLN A 26 24.46 11.95 3.88
N ARG A 27 25.43 12.87 3.96
CA ARG A 27 25.17 14.31 4.02
C ARG A 27 24.26 14.69 2.84
N ARG A 28 23.14 15.37 3.13
CA ARG A 28 22.20 15.86 2.11
C ARG A 28 23.00 16.56 1.00
N PRO A 29 22.77 16.25 -0.29
CA PRO A 29 23.38 17.02 -1.37
C PRO A 29 23.04 18.50 -1.18
N LYS A 30 24.01 19.38 -1.43
CA LYS A 30 23.79 20.83 -1.37
C LYS A 30 22.60 21.16 -2.27
N LYS A 31 21.62 21.88 -1.73
CA LYS A 31 20.49 22.39 -2.51
C LYS A 31 21.05 23.08 -3.76
N PRO A 32 20.51 22.81 -4.97
CA PRO A 32 20.85 23.61 -6.14
C PRO A 32 20.63 25.08 -5.80
N LEU A 33 21.57 25.94 -6.21
CA LEU A 33 21.44 27.38 -6.05
C LEU A 33 20.19 27.82 -6.81
N LEU A 34 19.14 28.17 -6.07
CA LEU A 34 18.00 28.90 -6.63
C LEU A 34 18.54 30.21 -7.22
N ALA A 35 17.94 30.65 -8.33
CA ALA A 35 18.24 31.96 -8.90
C ALA A 35 18.18 33.05 -7.79
N PRO A 36 19.03 34.09 -7.85
CA PRO A 36 19.10 35.10 -6.80
C PRO A 36 17.72 35.66 -6.51
N GLU A 37 17.27 35.44 -5.27
CA GLU A 37 15.95 35.81 -4.78
C GLU A 37 15.87 37.34 -4.73
N HIS A 38 15.03 37.93 -5.60
CA HIS A 38 14.72 39.35 -5.55
C HIS A 38 13.97 39.62 -4.23
N LYS A 39 14.67 40.13 -3.20
CA LYS A 39 14.08 40.47 -1.91
C LYS A 39 13.15 41.68 -2.01
N THR A 40 11.89 41.43 -2.34
CA THR A 40 10.79 42.39 -2.14
C THR A 40 10.02 42.00 -0.89
N VAL A 41 10.35 42.62 0.24
CA VAL A 41 9.81 42.32 1.58
C VAL A 41 8.29 42.55 1.68
N HIS A 42 7.71 43.37 0.80
CA HIS A 42 6.27 43.61 0.74
C HIS A 42 5.45 42.49 0.07
N THR A 43 6.07 41.61 -0.71
CA THR A 43 5.36 40.58 -1.49
C THR A 43 5.00 39.37 -0.64
N HIS A 44 5.84 39.03 0.34
CA HIS A 44 5.69 37.80 1.13
C HIS A 44 4.38 37.75 1.95
N LYS A 45 3.89 38.87 2.50
CA LYS A 45 2.62 38.91 3.24
C LYS A 45 1.40 38.79 2.32
N ILE A 46 1.49 39.32 1.10
CA ILE A 46 0.43 39.21 0.09
C ILE A 46 0.40 37.80 -0.49
N GLU A 47 1.57 37.20 -0.70
CA GLU A 47 1.71 35.80 -1.13
C GLU A 47 1.17 34.83 -0.09
N THR A 48 1.44 35.04 1.22
CA THR A 48 0.85 34.20 2.27
C THR A 48 -0.67 34.35 2.37
N LEU A 49 -1.20 35.57 2.22
CA LEU A 49 -2.66 35.80 2.17
C LEU A 49 -3.31 35.15 0.94
N LYS A 50 -2.64 35.16 -0.22
CA LYS A 50 -3.08 34.43 -1.41
C LYS A 50 -3.04 32.92 -1.20
N ALA A 51 -1.97 32.40 -0.59
CA ALA A 51 -1.82 30.98 -0.29
C ALA A 51 -2.93 30.49 0.67
N GLY A 52 -3.24 31.29 1.70
CA GLY A 52 -4.36 30.99 2.62
C GLY A 52 -5.70 30.88 1.90
N ARG A 53 -6.01 31.82 0.99
CA ARG A 53 -7.24 31.78 0.19
C ARG A 53 -7.30 30.57 -0.75
N LEU A 54 -6.19 30.24 -1.42
CA LEU A 54 -6.10 29.07 -2.29
C LEU A 54 -6.27 27.76 -1.50
N ALA A 55 -5.69 27.70 -0.30
CA ALA A 55 -5.88 26.56 0.60
C ALA A 55 -7.34 26.43 1.05
N SER A 56 -7.99 27.52 1.42
CA SER A 56 -9.44 27.51 1.73
C SER A 56 -10.27 27.02 0.55
N LEU A 57 -10.00 27.52 -0.67
CA LEU A 57 -10.71 27.08 -1.88
C LEU A 57 -10.54 25.56 -2.13
N ALA A 58 -9.33 25.03 -1.93
CA ALA A 58 -9.06 23.60 -2.08
C ALA A 58 -9.77 22.76 -1.01
N LEU A 59 -9.81 23.24 0.24
CA LEU A 59 -10.52 22.59 1.34
C LEU A 59 -12.03 22.61 1.11
N ASP A 60 -12.59 23.74 0.68
CA ASP A 60 -14.03 23.87 0.38
C ASP A 60 -14.43 22.95 -0.78
N PHE A 61 -13.60 22.85 -1.81
CA PHE A 61 -13.82 21.88 -2.89
C PHE A 61 -13.79 20.43 -2.38
N THR A 62 -12.82 20.11 -1.51
CA THR A 62 -12.71 18.78 -0.90
C THR A 62 -13.93 18.45 -0.05
N SER A 63 -14.40 19.38 0.78
CA SER A 63 -15.61 19.23 1.60
C SER A 63 -16.83 18.97 0.73
N ARG A 64 -17.03 19.75 -0.36
CA ARG A 64 -18.13 19.52 -1.32
C ARG A 64 -18.09 18.12 -1.92
N LEU A 65 -16.91 17.64 -2.33
CA LEU A 65 -16.77 16.27 -2.87
C LEU A 65 -17.15 15.22 -1.81
N ILE A 66 -16.75 15.42 -0.55
CA ILE A 66 -17.10 14.53 0.57
C ILE A 66 -18.60 14.52 0.84
N GLU A 67 -19.22 15.69 0.97
CA GLU A 67 -20.64 15.83 1.27
C GLU A 67 -21.52 15.27 0.14
N GLN A 68 -21.14 15.53 -1.11
CA GLN A 68 -21.93 15.14 -2.28
C GLN A 68 -21.84 13.65 -2.59
N PHE A 69 -20.65 13.04 -2.49
CA PHE A 69 -20.42 11.66 -2.93
C PHE A 69 -20.22 10.66 -1.80
N GLY A 70 -19.98 11.13 -0.57
CA GLY A 70 -19.72 10.26 0.58
C GLY A 70 -18.56 9.28 0.33
N PRO A 71 -18.69 8.01 0.75
CA PRO A 71 -17.70 6.97 0.48
C PRO A 71 -17.46 6.76 -1.03
N ARG A 72 -16.20 6.85 -1.44
CA ARG A 72 -15.71 6.73 -2.81
C ARG A 72 -14.71 5.57 -2.91
N LEU A 73 -15.14 4.36 -2.54
CA LEU A 73 -14.30 3.17 -2.71
C LEU A 73 -13.82 3.08 -4.16
N SER A 74 -12.53 2.78 -4.37
CA SER A 74 -11.98 2.63 -5.72
C SER A 74 -12.86 1.69 -6.57
N THR A 75 -13.18 2.14 -7.78
CA THR A 75 -14.11 1.52 -8.75
C THR A 75 -15.61 1.64 -8.44
N SER A 76 -16.02 2.41 -7.44
CA SER A 76 -17.44 2.70 -7.21
C SER A 76 -17.96 3.80 -8.15
N GLU A 77 -19.27 3.82 -8.36
CA GLU A 77 -19.92 4.89 -9.13
C GLU A 77 -19.66 6.28 -8.51
N ASN A 78 -19.67 6.39 -7.18
CA ASN A 78 -19.36 7.63 -6.49
C ASN A 78 -17.92 8.09 -6.72
N ALA A 79 -16.95 7.16 -6.78
CA ALA A 79 -15.57 7.49 -7.12
C ALA A 79 -15.47 7.99 -8.57
N HIS A 80 -16.19 7.36 -9.52
CA HIS A 80 -16.23 7.81 -10.92
C HIS A 80 -16.89 9.18 -11.08
N LYS A 81 -18.00 9.44 -10.38
CA LYS A 81 -18.66 10.75 -10.40
C LYS A 81 -17.77 11.85 -9.79
N ALA A 82 -17.09 11.54 -8.69
CA ALA A 82 -16.14 12.46 -8.08
C ALA A 82 -14.95 12.77 -9.00
N ALA A 83 -14.41 11.75 -9.69
CA ALA A 83 -13.38 11.94 -10.71
C ALA A 83 -13.86 12.91 -11.81
N GLY A 84 -15.08 12.73 -12.32
CA GLY A 84 -15.68 13.65 -13.29
C GLY A 84 -15.77 15.09 -12.78
N GLN A 85 -16.17 15.29 -11.52
CA GLN A 85 -16.23 16.62 -10.91
C GLN A 85 -14.85 17.25 -10.68
N ILE A 86 -13.83 16.43 -10.36
CA ILE A 86 -12.43 16.87 -10.27
C ILE A 86 -11.93 17.33 -11.64
N GLU A 87 -12.20 16.58 -12.70
CA GLU A 87 -11.81 16.96 -14.06
C GLU A 87 -12.45 18.29 -14.47
N GLN A 88 -13.74 18.47 -14.17
CA GLN A 88 -14.46 19.72 -14.43
C GLN A 88 -13.85 20.91 -13.67
N GLU A 89 -13.43 20.71 -12.42
CA GLU A 89 -12.77 21.76 -11.64
C GLU A 89 -11.39 22.09 -12.22
N TYR A 90 -10.61 21.08 -12.64
CA TYR A 90 -9.31 21.27 -13.28
C TYR A 90 -9.41 22.04 -14.60
N ARG A 91 -10.45 21.81 -15.41
CA ARG A 91 -10.64 22.50 -16.71
C ARG A 91 -10.71 24.02 -16.59
N LYS A 92 -11.05 24.55 -15.42
CA LYS A 92 -11.12 26.01 -15.18
C LYS A 92 -9.74 26.65 -15.06
N PHE A 93 -8.72 25.85 -14.73
CA PHE A 93 -7.38 26.34 -14.40
C PHE A 93 -6.30 25.75 -15.29
N CYS A 94 -6.48 24.54 -15.82
CA CYS A 94 -5.49 23.81 -16.62
C CYS A 94 -5.75 23.98 -18.12
N ASP A 95 -4.69 23.96 -18.92
CA ASP A 95 -4.76 24.03 -20.39
C ASP A 95 -5.36 22.74 -20.98
N TYR A 96 -5.02 21.61 -20.37
CA TYR A 96 -5.53 20.29 -20.74
C TYR A 96 -5.96 19.51 -19.52
N THR A 97 -7.03 18.74 -19.64
CA THR A 97 -7.43 17.75 -18.62
C THR A 97 -7.87 16.45 -19.26
N GLN A 98 -7.67 15.35 -18.52
CA GLN A 98 -8.05 14.04 -19.00
C GLN A 98 -8.39 13.10 -17.84
N SER A 99 -9.49 12.36 -18.02
CA SER A 99 -9.82 11.16 -17.25
C SER A 99 -9.33 9.91 -17.98
N SER A 100 -8.61 9.03 -17.27
CA SER A 100 -8.04 7.80 -17.82
C SER A 100 -8.46 6.58 -16.99
N PRO A 101 -8.97 5.50 -17.61
CA PRO A 101 -9.32 4.30 -16.89
C PRO A 101 -8.07 3.56 -16.39
N VAL A 102 -8.12 3.04 -15.17
CA VAL A 102 -7.05 2.25 -14.55
C VAL A 102 -7.60 0.92 -14.07
N ALA A 103 -6.89 -0.16 -14.38
CA ALA A 103 -7.26 -1.50 -13.93
C ALA A 103 -6.80 -1.70 -12.48
N VAL A 104 -7.76 -1.76 -11.54
CA VAL A 104 -7.51 -1.88 -10.09
C VAL A 104 -7.91 -3.28 -9.62
N ASP A 105 -7.04 -3.89 -8.82
CA ASP A 105 -7.34 -5.15 -8.13
C ASP A 105 -7.49 -4.89 -6.63
N MET A 106 -8.75 -4.97 -6.17
CA MET A 106 -9.14 -4.68 -4.78
C MET A 106 -8.80 -5.80 -3.80
N ASN A 107 -8.37 -6.97 -4.29
CA ASN A 107 -8.17 -8.16 -3.47
C ASN A 107 -6.72 -8.40 -3.08
N ILE A 108 -5.75 -7.84 -3.81
CA ILE A 108 -4.31 -8.10 -3.61
C ILE A 108 -3.87 -7.87 -2.16
N HIS A 109 -4.26 -6.74 -1.55
CA HIS A 109 -3.86 -6.41 -0.19
C HIS A 109 -4.74 -7.09 0.89
N ARG A 110 -5.95 -7.52 0.52
CA ARG A 110 -6.89 -8.18 1.44
C ARG A 110 -6.64 -9.68 1.57
N LEU A 111 -6.16 -10.31 0.50
CA LEU A 111 -5.97 -11.76 0.43
C LEU A 111 -4.96 -12.28 1.48
N PRO A 112 -3.78 -11.67 1.69
CA PRO A 112 -2.86 -12.09 2.74
C PRO A 112 -3.52 -12.19 4.11
N LEU A 113 -4.26 -11.14 4.51
CA LEU A 113 -4.93 -11.09 5.81
C LEU A 113 -6.05 -12.13 5.95
N LYS A 114 -6.78 -12.43 4.87
CA LYS A 114 -7.82 -13.48 4.88
C LYS A 114 -7.25 -14.89 5.03
N VAL A 115 -6.04 -15.12 4.52
CA VAL A 115 -5.44 -16.46 4.47
C VAL A 115 -4.68 -16.78 5.76
N VAL A 116 -4.22 -15.78 6.53
CA VAL A 116 -3.51 -15.99 7.82
C VAL A 116 -4.24 -16.98 8.74
N PRO A 117 -5.54 -16.82 9.06
CA PRO A 117 -6.20 -17.69 10.03
C PRO A 117 -6.28 -19.14 9.55
N ILE A 118 -6.41 -19.35 8.24
CA ILE A 118 -6.43 -20.70 7.65
C ILE A 118 -5.05 -21.34 7.79
N ILE A 119 -4.00 -20.61 7.41
CA ILE A 119 -2.63 -21.13 7.52
C ILE A 119 -2.26 -21.39 8.97
N TYR A 120 -2.66 -20.51 9.90
CA TYR A 120 -2.48 -20.71 11.32
C TYR A 120 -3.04 -22.05 11.79
N LEU A 121 -4.29 -22.37 11.46
CA LEU A 121 -4.91 -23.66 11.81
C LEU A 121 -4.15 -24.85 11.21
N VAL A 122 -3.68 -24.74 9.97
CA VAL A 122 -2.90 -25.80 9.32
C VAL A 122 -1.55 -26.00 10.01
N ILE A 123 -0.87 -24.93 10.42
CA ILE A 123 0.38 -25.00 11.19
C ILE A 123 0.13 -25.69 12.55
N LEU A 124 -0.95 -25.34 13.25
CA LEU A 124 -1.31 -26.00 14.51
C LEU A 124 -1.53 -27.50 14.32
N VAL A 125 -2.21 -27.91 13.25
CA VAL A 125 -2.39 -29.34 12.92
C VAL A 125 -1.04 -30.02 12.71
N PHE A 126 -0.13 -29.41 11.95
CA PHE A 126 1.20 -29.99 11.76
C PHE A 126 1.97 -30.13 13.06
N LEU A 127 1.93 -29.11 13.92
CA LEU A 127 2.60 -29.19 15.21
C LEU A 127 1.98 -30.24 16.13
N PHE A 128 0.64 -30.38 16.12
CA PHE A 128 -0.08 -31.40 16.89
C PHE A 128 0.34 -32.82 16.51
N PHE A 129 0.57 -33.07 15.21
CA PHE A 129 1.03 -34.37 14.71
C PHE A 129 2.56 -34.56 14.73
N GLY A 130 3.32 -33.65 15.36
CA GLY A 130 4.77 -33.78 15.43
C GLY A 130 5.47 -33.55 14.09
N LEU A 131 4.89 -32.71 13.22
CA LEU A 131 5.40 -32.36 11.90
C LEU A 131 5.84 -30.87 11.86
N PRO A 132 6.69 -30.39 12.78
CA PRO A 132 7.03 -28.98 12.90
C PRO A 132 7.73 -28.42 11.65
N TYR A 133 8.43 -29.28 10.90
CA TYR A 133 9.08 -28.90 9.65
C TYR A 133 8.08 -28.48 8.57
N LEU A 134 6.90 -29.15 8.48
CA LEU A 134 5.84 -28.75 7.56
C LEU A 134 5.22 -27.41 7.99
N GLY A 135 5.02 -27.21 9.29
CA GLY A 135 4.59 -25.94 9.88
C GLY A 135 5.54 -24.80 9.53
N PHE A 136 6.84 -25.02 9.71
CA PHE A 136 7.88 -24.02 9.43
C PHE A 136 8.02 -23.71 7.92
N ILE A 137 7.96 -24.73 7.05
CA ILE A 137 7.97 -24.54 5.60
C ILE A 137 6.75 -23.70 5.17
N LEU A 138 5.56 -24.05 5.65
CA LEU A 138 4.33 -23.33 5.30
C LEU A 138 4.36 -21.88 5.80
N PHE A 139 4.83 -21.66 7.03
CA PHE A 139 5.04 -20.31 7.58
C PHE A 139 6.02 -19.49 6.71
N SER A 140 7.16 -20.08 6.34
CA SER A 140 8.18 -19.42 5.53
C SER A 140 7.69 -19.08 4.12
N LEU A 141 6.97 -20.00 3.48
CA LEU A 141 6.32 -19.78 2.17
C LEU A 141 5.29 -18.64 2.26
N TYR A 142 4.53 -18.57 3.34
CA TYR A 142 3.60 -17.48 3.57
C TYR A 142 4.32 -16.13 3.79
N CYS A 143 5.37 -16.08 4.61
CA CYS A 143 6.16 -14.87 4.81
C CYS A 143 6.76 -14.37 3.48
N TYR A 144 7.28 -15.29 2.66
CA TYR A 144 7.77 -14.97 1.32
C TYR A 144 6.65 -14.42 0.41
N TYR A 145 5.46 -15.02 0.45
CA TYR A 145 4.28 -14.52 -0.27
C TYR A 145 3.88 -13.11 0.19
N VAL A 146 3.83 -12.85 1.50
CA VAL A 146 3.51 -11.52 2.04
C VAL A 146 4.54 -10.48 1.60
N TYR A 147 5.84 -10.81 1.71
CA TYR A 147 6.92 -9.95 1.24
C TYR A 147 6.78 -9.61 -0.24
N ARG A 148 6.52 -10.61 -1.08
CA ARG A 148 6.24 -10.45 -2.52
C ARG A 148 5.07 -9.49 -2.80
N VAL A 149 3.96 -9.65 -2.09
CA VAL A 149 2.71 -8.93 -2.35
C VAL A 149 2.74 -7.51 -1.77
N LEU A 150 3.10 -7.36 -0.50
CA LEU A 150 2.97 -6.10 0.23
C LEU A 150 4.21 -5.20 0.12
N TYR A 151 5.41 -5.79 0.01
CA TYR A 151 6.65 -5.01 -0.05
C TYR A 151 7.16 -4.84 -1.49
N LEU A 152 7.21 -5.92 -2.27
CA LEU A 152 7.69 -5.86 -3.64
C LEU A 152 6.62 -5.42 -4.65
N TYR A 153 5.35 -5.32 -4.26
CA TYR A 153 4.21 -5.08 -5.16
C TYR A 153 4.20 -6.02 -6.38
N LYS A 154 4.70 -7.26 -6.19
CA LYS A 154 4.81 -8.30 -7.22
C LYS A 154 3.97 -9.51 -6.81
N PRO A 155 2.62 -9.38 -6.77
CA PRO A 155 1.76 -10.51 -6.48
C PRO A 155 2.02 -11.63 -7.49
N PHE A 156 1.82 -12.88 -7.07
CA PHE A 156 1.75 -13.97 -8.05
C PHE A 156 0.67 -13.61 -9.07
N SER A 157 0.94 -13.88 -10.35
CA SER A 157 0.12 -13.44 -11.48
C SER A 157 -1.31 -13.97 -11.31
N TYR A 158 -2.14 -13.21 -10.61
CA TYR A 158 -3.53 -13.53 -10.40
C TYR A 158 -4.22 -13.22 -11.71
N LYS A 159 -5.07 -14.16 -12.17
CA LYS A 159 -5.80 -14.06 -13.43
C LYS A 159 -6.22 -12.62 -13.69
N LYS A 160 -5.93 -12.12 -14.90
CA LYS A 160 -6.26 -10.80 -15.47
C LYS A 160 -7.75 -10.39 -15.34
N GLN A 161 -8.61 -11.29 -14.84
CA GLN A 161 -10.07 -11.28 -14.87
C GLN A 161 -10.75 -10.60 -13.67
N GLN A 162 -10.05 -10.27 -12.57
CA GLN A 162 -10.68 -9.59 -11.41
C GLN A 162 -10.40 -8.09 -11.31
N LYS A 163 -9.75 -7.50 -12.33
CA LYS A 163 -9.47 -6.07 -12.32
C LYS A 163 -10.76 -5.31 -12.61
N LYS A 164 -11.19 -4.49 -11.65
CA LYS A 164 -12.25 -3.51 -11.83
C LYS A 164 -11.68 -2.21 -12.38
N GLN A 165 -12.50 -1.38 -12.98
CA GLN A 165 -12.06 -0.13 -13.57
C GLN A 165 -12.14 1.01 -12.55
N GLY A 166 -10.98 1.52 -12.13
CA GLY A 166 -10.84 2.84 -11.51
C GLY A 166 -10.65 3.93 -12.56
N VAL A 167 -10.59 5.17 -12.13
CA VAL A 167 -10.36 6.33 -13.01
C VAL A 167 -9.31 7.21 -12.36
N ASN A 168 -8.28 7.58 -13.11
CA ASN A 168 -7.36 8.66 -12.76
C ASN A 168 -7.78 9.92 -13.49
N VAL A 169 -7.55 11.07 -12.86
CA VAL A 169 -7.77 12.39 -13.46
C VAL A 169 -6.49 13.18 -13.32
N HIS A 170 -6.09 13.86 -14.39
CA HIS A 170 -4.98 14.80 -14.35
C HIS A 170 -5.29 16.05 -15.17
N GLY A 171 -4.63 17.14 -14.81
CA GLY A 171 -4.59 18.39 -15.56
C GLY A 171 -3.15 18.76 -15.86
N ILE A 172 -2.94 19.45 -16.98
CA ILE A 172 -1.63 19.92 -17.44
C ILE A 172 -1.69 21.43 -17.59
N LEU A 173 -0.65 22.09 -17.09
CA LEU A 173 -0.40 23.52 -17.21
C LEU A 173 0.94 23.66 -17.91
N ASP A 174 0.91 24.08 -19.18
CA ASP A 174 2.12 24.22 -19.98
C ASP A 174 2.53 25.70 -20.07
N PRO A 175 3.82 26.02 -19.93
CA PRO A 175 4.32 27.35 -20.25
C PRO A 175 4.08 27.65 -21.74
N SER A 176 3.95 28.94 -22.09
CA SER A 176 3.88 29.35 -23.49
C SER A 176 5.18 29.12 -24.26
N GLU A 177 6.30 29.01 -23.55
CA GLU A 177 7.61 28.67 -24.09
C GLU A 177 7.85 27.15 -24.08
N GLU A 178 8.98 26.70 -24.64
CA GLU A 178 9.37 25.31 -24.64
C GLU A 178 9.41 24.70 -23.22
N VAL A 179 8.76 23.54 -23.05
CA VAL A 179 8.73 22.79 -21.79
C VAL A 179 10.09 22.17 -21.50
N LYS A 180 10.86 22.80 -20.59
CA LYS A 180 12.18 22.28 -20.18
C LYS A 180 12.10 21.27 -19.03
N GLN A 181 11.09 21.39 -18.18
CA GLN A 181 10.91 20.58 -16.97
C GLN A 181 9.43 20.44 -16.62
N THR A 182 9.05 19.29 -16.06
CA THR A 182 7.68 19.01 -15.60
C THR A 182 7.66 18.77 -14.10
N ILE A 183 6.78 19.48 -13.38
CA ILE A 183 6.52 19.25 -11.96
C ILE A 183 5.19 18.50 -11.84
N VAL A 184 5.22 17.34 -11.19
CA VAL A 184 4.02 16.51 -11.03
C VAL A 184 3.54 16.56 -9.59
N PHE A 185 2.30 16.99 -9.39
CA PHE A 185 1.59 16.90 -8.12
C PHE A 185 0.60 15.75 -8.18
N THR A 186 0.62 14.86 -7.19
CA THR A 186 -0.26 13.68 -7.15
C THR A 186 -1.02 13.60 -5.85
N ALA A 187 -2.29 13.20 -5.91
CA ALA A 187 -3.12 12.90 -4.75
C ALA A 187 -4.09 11.74 -5.07
N HIS A 188 -4.63 11.09 -4.04
CA HIS A 188 -5.71 10.11 -4.18
C HIS A 188 -7.06 10.76 -3.87
N HIS A 189 -8.09 10.43 -4.65
CA HIS A 189 -9.45 10.95 -4.45
C HIS A 189 -10.43 9.87 -3.96
N ASP A 190 -10.03 8.61 -4.04
CA ASP A 190 -10.76 7.47 -3.51
C ASP A 190 -10.65 7.38 -1.98
N SER A 191 -11.62 6.72 -1.37
CA SER A 191 -11.64 6.48 0.07
C SER A 191 -11.36 5.02 0.38
N ALA A 192 -10.56 4.76 1.41
CA ALA A 192 -10.35 3.41 1.92
C ALA A 192 -11.66 2.80 2.45
N PRO A 193 -11.87 1.48 2.31
CA PRO A 193 -12.98 0.81 2.96
C PRO A 193 -12.82 0.90 4.48
N LEU A 194 -13.85 1.40 5.17
CA LEU A 194 -13.90 1.36 6.62
C LEU A 194 -14.34 -0.04 7.07
N TYR A 195 -13.46 -0.74 7.77
CA TYR A 195 -13.80 -2.00 8.42
C TYR A 195 -14.39 -1.75 9.81
N SER A 196 -15.30 -2.62 10.24
CA SER A 196 -15.97 -2.50 11.56
C SER A 196 -15.00 -2.51 12.75
N TYR A 197 -13.81 -3.06 12.58
CA TYR A 197 -12.73 -3.07 13.58
C TYR A 197 -11.79 -1.85 13.49
N ASN A 198 -12.05 -0.93 12.57
CA ASN A 198 -11.33 0.34 12.42
C ASN A 198 -11.99 1.47 13.23
N GLN A 199 -12.91 1.13 14.14
CA GLN A 199 -13.38 2.07 15.16
C GLN A 199 -12.22 2.31 16.13
N LEU A 200 -12.11 3.53 16.68
CA LEU A 200 -11.04 3.99 17.59
C LEU A 200 -10.88 3.16 18.89
N ASP A 201 -11.60 2.05 19.03
CA ASP A 201 -11.44 1.08 20.12
C ASP A 201 -10.20 0.20 19.91
N ARG A 202 -9.12 0.61 20.56
CA ARG A 202 -7.83 -0.09 20.59
C ARG A 202 -7.96 -1.52 21.11
N LEU A 203 -8.87 -1.80 22.05
CA LEU A 203 -8.99 -3.13 22.65
C LEU A 203 -9.62 -4.13 21.66
N THR A 204 -10.68 -3.73 20.98
CA THR A 204 -11.29 -4.55 19.93
C THR A 204 -10.34 -4.77 18.76
N TYR A 205 -9.58 -3.75 18.37
CA TYR A 205 -8.54 -3.88 17.35
C TYR A 205 -7.46 -4.90 17.78
N ALA A 206 -6.94 -4.78 19.01
CA ALA A 206 -5.94 -5.69 19.54
C ALA A 206 -6.45 -7.14 19.54
N LYS A 207 -7.68 -7.38 20.00
CA LYS A 207 -8.27 -8.73 20.03
C LYS A 207 -8.55 -9.31 18.64
N LYS A 208 -9.05 -8.50 17.70
CA LYS A 208 -9.48 -8.99 16.38
C LYS A 208 -8.37 -9.03 15.33
N VAL A 209 -7.32 -8.24 15.49
CA VAL A 209 -6.25 -8.10 14.49
C VAL A 209 -4.90 -8.51 15.08
N LEU A 210 -4.48 -7.87 16.17
CA LEU A 210 -3.14 -8.08 16.72
C LEU A 210 -2.96 -9.49 17.29
N LEU A 211 -3.92 -9.99 18.06
CA LEU A 211 -3.84 -11.32 18.69
C LEU A 211 -3.75 -12.44 17.65
N PRO A 212 -4.62 -12.54 16.62
CA PRO A 212 -4.46 -13.57 15.58
C PRO A 212 -3.12 -13.50 14.84
N ILE A 213 -2.62 -12.30 14.55
CA ILE A 213 -1.30 -12.13 13.92
C ILE A 213 -0.19 -12.59 14.87
N ALA A 214 -0.27 -12.24 16.15
CA ALA A 214 0.71 -12.63 17.16
C ALA A 214 0.73 -14.16 17.34
N LEU A 215 -0.43 -14.80 17.44
CA LEU A 215 -0.54 -16.27 17.53
C LEU A 215 0.02 -16.96 16.28
N PHE A 216 -0.24 -16.42 15.09
CA PHE A 216 0.34 -16.91 13.84
C PHE A 216 1.87 -16.80 13.81
N VAL A 217 2.42 -15.66 14.22
CA VAL A 217 3.88 -15.48 14.29
C VAL A 217 4.49 -16.40 15.34
N LEU A 218 3.83 -16.53 16.49
CA LEU A 218 4.27 -17.42 17.57
C LEU A 218 4.30 -18.88 17.12
N SER A 219 3.27 -19.36 16.41
CA SER A 219 3.27 -20.75 15.91
C SER A 219 4.36 -21.01 14.88
N GLY A 220 4.69 -20.01 14.05
CA GLY A 220 5.85 -20.04 13.15
C GLY A 220 7.19 -20.15 13.91
N ILE A 221 7.36 -19.34 14.96
CA ILE A 221 8.56 -19.38 15.82
C ILE A 221 8.66 -20.72 16.56
N LEU A 222 7.56 -21.22 17.12
CA LEU A 222 7.52 -22.52 17.78
C LEU A 222 7.88 -23.66 16.82
N SER A 223 7.36 -23.62 15.59
CA SER A 223 7.73 -24.57 14.54
C SER A 223 9.23 -24.55 14.26
N PHE A 224 9.82 -23.35 14.14
CA PHE A 224 11.26 -23.20 13.93
C PHE A 224 12.08 -23.75 15.10
N LEU A 225 11.74 -23.39 16.34
CA LEU A 225 12.44 -23.86 17.53
C LEU A 225 12.37 -25.37 17.68
N GLN A 226 11.20 -25.97 17.43
CA GLN A 226 11.02 -27.42 17.47
C GLN A 226 11.88 -28.12 16.40
N VAL A 227 11.93 -27.59 15.18
CA VAL A 227 12.84 -28.11 14.14
C VAL A 227 14.30 -28.08 14.59
N LEU A 228 14.75 -27.00 15.24
CA LEU A 228 16.12 -26.93 15.76
C LEU A 228 16.39 -28.01 16.81
N VAL A 229 15.45 -28.22 17.74
CA VAL A 229 15.55 -29.26 18.77
C VAL A 229 15.63 -30.65 18.14
N GLU A 230 14.78 -30.95 17.16
CA GLU A 230 14.77 -32.25 16.48
C GLU A 230 16.03 -32.50 15.64
N ILE A 231 16.60 -31.44 15.03
CA ILE A 231 17.90 -31.52 14.36
C ILE A 231 19.00 -31.86 15.37
N MET A 232 19.05 -31.16 16.51
CA MET A 232 20.05 -31.41 17.56
C MET A 232 19.93 -32.80 18.18
N ALA A 233 18.71 -33.27 18.39
CA ALA A 233 18.41 -34.61 18.90
C ALA A 233 18.59 -35.72 17.86
N ARG A 234 18.80 -35.37 16.57
CA ARG A 234 18.84 -36.30 15.43
C ARG A 234 17.56 -37.12 15.29
N THR A 235 16.43 -36.57 15.72
CA THR A 235 15.11 -37.19 15.66
C THR A 235 14.22 -36.58 14.57
N LEU A 236 14.79 -35.73 13.72
CA LEU A 236 14.07 -35.11 12.61
C LEU A 236 13.37 -36.19 11.76
N LEU A 237 12.08 -35.99 11.48
CA LEU A 237 11.19 -36.92 10.75
C LEU A 237 10.72 -38.16 11.53
N LEU A 238 11.13 -38.35 12.79
CA LEU A 238 10.50 -39.35 13.64
C LEU A 238 9.18 -38.80 14.20
N PRO A 239 8.11 -39.61 14.28
CA PRO A 239 6.88 -39.18 14.95
C PRO A 239 7.20 -38.84 16.40
N ASN A 240 7.12 -37.55 16.73
CA ASN A 240 7.37 -37.07 18.08
C ASN A 240 6.13 -36.30 18.53
N MET A 241 5.43 -36.84 19.53
CA MET A 241 4.29 -36.10 20.09
C MET A 241 4.82 -34.81 20.73
N PRO A 242 4.20 -33.64 20.46
CA PRO A 242 4.61 -32.41 21.09
C PRO A 242 4.63 -32.57 22.62
N SER A 243 5.62 -31.97 23.27
CA SER A 243 5.66 -31.98 24.74
C SER A 243 4.39 -31.35 25.31
N LEU A 244 3.98 -31.77 26.51
CA LEU A 244 2.77 -31.29 27.18
C LEU A 244 2.71 -29.74 27.26
N VAL A 245 3.88 -29.11 27.41
CA VAL A 245 4.06 -27.65 27.40
C VAL A 245 3.78 -27.06 26.01
N LEU A 246 4.26 -27.69 24.94
CA LEU A 246 3.95 -27.27 23.58
C LEU A 246 2.46 -27.45 23.31
N ALA A 247 1.87 -28.60 23.67
CA ALA A 247 0.43 -28.85 23.49
C ALA A 247 -0.45 -27.81 24.20
N LEU A 248 -0.06 -27.37 25.41
CA LEU A 248 -0.74 -26.30 26.15
C LEU A 248 -0.57 -24.93 25.48
N LEU A 249 0.60 -24.62 24.92
CA LEU A 249 0.83 -23.41 24.14
C LEU A 249 0.06 -23.39 22.80
N HIS A 250 -0.34 -24.55 22.28
CA HIS A 250 -1.16 -24.66 21.06
C HIS A 250 -2.66 -24.47 21.32
N LEU A 251 -3.09 -24.57 22.58
CA LEU A 251 -4.48 -24.41 23.01
C LEU A 251 -4.85 -22.97 23.43
N LEU A 252 -3.85 -22.09 23.59
CA LEU A 252 -3.98 -20.66 23.90
C LEU A 252 -4.11 -19.81 22.63
#